data_AF-A0A352JYT8-F1
#
_entry.id   AF-A0A352JYT8-F1
#
_cell.length_a   1.000
_cell.length_b   1.000
_cell.length_c   1.000
_cell.angle_alpha   90.00
_cell.angle_beta   90.00
_cell.angle_gamma   90.00
#
_symmetry.space_group_name_H-M   'P 1'
#
loop_
_entity.id
_entity.type
_entity.pdbx_description
1 polymer ?
#
loop_
_entity_poly.entity_id
_entity_poly.type
_entity_poly.pdbx_seq_one_letter_code
_entity_poly.pdbx_strand_id
1 'polypeptide(L)'
;MFAKSATLFIRVSRKWSIPVGELIASTSASVAAQFPSKFLTKAALIAAFVYSGASVADSCPPPQTLSPPLKLQRVIDGDTVKLSDGSSVRLTGFNSFELKDSGWKRQYARKARSRAQDVLSETIFITPWPASTDRYGRLLGNLWMGESYLGEVLVAEGLALTVSIPPENRLVACLLDLEWQARDAKRGVWALGHLPESAEALNRGGFQHRVGDITQILDAKTLVLSDRLRVM
;
A
#
# COMPACT_ATOMS: atom_id res chain seq x y z
N MET A 1 11.37 -5.64 -14.20
CA MET A 1 12.12 -4.83 -13.21
C MET A 1 11.56 -3.43 -13.23
N PHE A 2 10.67 -3.11 -12.30
CA PHE A 2 10.22 -1.72 -12.13
C PHE A 2 11.04 -1.09 -11.01
N ALA A 3 11.70 0.01 -11.36
CA ALA A 3 12.64 0.71 -10.51
C ALA A 3 11.92 1.34 -9.31
N LYS A 4 12.54 1.25 -8.13
CA LYS A 4 12.28 2.17 -7.00
C LYS A 4 12.60 3.58 -7.49
N SER A 5 11.58 4.41 -7.72
CA SER A 5 11.82 5.79 -8.15
C SER A 5 12.10 6.69 -6.95
N ALA A 6 13.14 7.48 -7.13
CA ALA A 6 13.81 8.35 -6.18
C ALA A 6 12.92 9.46 -5.58
N THR A 7 13.22 9.80 -4.33
CA THR A 7 12.81 11.04 -3.67
C THR A 7 13.39 12.24 -4.42
N LEU A 8 12.53 13.08 -5.01
CA LEU A 8 12.93 14.31 -5.69
C LEU A 8 13.07 15.44 -4.65
N PHE A 9 14.30 15.87 -4.35
CA PHE A 9 14.55 17.12 -3.62
C PHE A 9 14.52 18.29 -4.62
N ILE A 10 13.53 19.18 -4.51
CA ILE A 10 13.49 20.43 -5.28
C ILE A 10 14.28 21.50 -4.53
N ARG A 11 15.31 22.00 -5.20
CA ARG A 11 16.23 23.05 -4.73
C ARG A 11 15.56 24.42 -4.83
N VAL A 12 15.23 25.03 -3.69
CA VAL A 12 14.76 26.42 -3.61
C VAL A 12 15.97 27.37 -3.72
N SER A 13 16.00 28.12 -4.81
CA SER A 13 16.59 29.46 -5.02
C SER A 13 17.84 29.92 -4.22
N ARG A 14 18.83 30.33 -5.02
CA ARG A 14 20.05 31.14 -4.78
C ARG A 14 19.99 32.14 -3.61
N LYS A 15 20.93 32.02 -2.66
CA LYS A 15 21.96 33.02 -2.32
C LYS A 15 22.89 32.47 -1.23
N TRP A 16 24.17 32.80 -1.35
CA TRP A 16 25.32 32.51 -0.48
C TRP A 16 26.18 31.27 -0.77
N SER A 17 27.49 31.49 -0.72
CA SER A 17 28.59 30.62 -1.14
C SER A 17 29.64 30.50 -0.02
N ILE A 18 30.29 29.32 0.06
CA ILE A 18 31.63 28.98 0.63
C ILE A 18 31.69 28.79 2.17
N PRO A 19 32.42 27.77 2.73
CA PRO A 19 33.67 27.19 2.21
C PRO A 19 33.78 25.67 2.01
N VAL A 20 34.87 25.39 1.28
CA VAL A 20 35.56 24.15 0.96
C VAL A 20 35.86 23.30 2.20
N GLY A 21 35.61 21.99 2.11
CA GLY A 21 36.02 20.98 3.08
C GLY A 21 36.38 19.67 2.35
N GLU A 22 37.69 19.47 2.23
CA GLU A 22 38.47 18.27 1.86
C GLU A 22 37.76 16.98 1.40
N LEU A 23 38.08 16.62 0.15
CA LEU A 23 38.07 15.25 -0.33
C LEU A 23 39.23 14.49 0.34
N ILE A 24 38.95 13.59 1.27
CA ILE A 24 39.90 12.52 1.62
C ILE A 24 39.60 11.34 0.72
N ALA A 25 40.38 11.24 -0.35
CA ALA A 25 40.60 9.99 -1.06
C ALA A 25 41.41 9.06 -0.15
N SER A 26 40.92 7.84 0.08
CA SER A 26 41.75 6.75 0.58
C SER A 26 42.09 5.85 -0.61
N THR A 27 43.26 6.12 -1.19
CA THR A 27 44.03 5.17 -1.97
C THR A 27 44.44 3.99 -1.08
N SER A 28 44.10 2.78 -1.50
CA SER A 28 44.99 1.63 -1.26
C SER A 28 45.43 1.11 -2.62
N ALA A 29 46.65 1.52 -2.99
CA ALA A 29 47.40 0.89 -4.05
C ALA A 29 47.78 -0.52 -3.58
N SER A 30 47.70 -1.50 -4.47
CA SER A 30 48.50 -2.72 -4.37
C SER A 30 49.07 -3.02 -5.74
N VAL A 31 50.36 -2.66 -5.82
CA VAL A 31 51.44 -3.03 -6.73
C VAL A 31 51.13 -4.17 -7.72
N ALA A 32 51.38 -3.88 -8.99
CA ALA A 32 51.50 -4.88 -10.04
C ALA A 32 52.71 -5.79 -9.82
N ALA A 33 52.52 -7.10 -9.92
CA ALA A 33 53.59 -8.02 -10.28
C ALA A 33 53.00 -9.18 -11.10
N GLN A 34 53.24 -9.14 -12.41
CA GLN A 34 53.11 -10.30 -13.29
C GLN A 34 54.40 -11.10 -13.20
N PHE A 35 54.32 -12.34 -12.71
CA PHE A 35 55.25 -13.41 -13.08
C PHE A 35 54.48 -14.75 -13.10
N PRO A 36 54.57 -15.54 -14.19
CA PRO A 36 53.98 -16.87 -14.22
C PRO A 36 54.99 -17.88 -13.67
N SER A 37 54.61 -18.65 -12.65
CA SER A 37 55.24 -19.95 -12.43
C SER A 37 54.28 -20.90 -11.74
N LYS A 38 54.33 -22.15 -12.20
CA LYS A 38 53.51 -23.28 -11.81
C LYS A 38 53.81 -23.68 -10.36
N PHE A 39 52.78 -24.15 -9.65
CA PHE A 39 52.75 -25.34 -8.76
C PHE A 39 51.87 -25.14 -7.50
N LEU A 40 50.94 -26.10 -7.35
CA LEU A 40 50.44 -26.72 -6.11
C LEU A 40 49.53 -25.94 -5.13
N THR A 41 48.25 -26.35 -5.17
CA THR A 41 47.35 -26.67 -4.03
C THR A 41 47.19 -25.67 -2.89
N LYS A 42 45.98 -25.09 -2.82
CA LYS A 42 45.07 -25.16 -1.65
C LYS A 42 43.69 -24.65 -2.07
N ALA A 43 42.70 -25.54 -2.11
CA ALA A 43 41.32 -25.17 -2.35
C ALA A 43 40.78 -24.41 -1.13
N ALA A 44 40.49 -23.12 -1.28
CA ALA A 44 39.75 -22.35 -0.29
C ALA A 44 38.25 -22.53 -0.56
N LEU A 45 37.56 -23.26 0.32
CA LEU A 45 36.11 -23.35 0.35
C LEU A 45 35.55 -21.98 0.73
N ILE A 46 35.06 -21.22 -0.24
CA ILE A 46 34.21 -20.05 0.04
C ILE A 46 32.81 -20.60 0.32
N ALA A 47 32.49 -20.79 1.60
CA ALA A 47 31.12 -21.01 2.03
C ALA A 47 30.34 -19.71 1.79
N ALA A 48 29.66 -19.60 0.64
CA ALA A 48 28.68 -18.57 0.39
C ALA A 48 27.49 -18.82 1.33
N PHE A 49 27.51 -18.19 2.50
CA PHE A 49 26.36 -18.18 3.40
C PHE A 49 25.30 -17.30 2.75
N VAL A 50 24.41 -17.94 1.96
CA VAL A 50 23.20 -17.30 1.44
C VAL A 50 22.33 -17.01 2.66
N TYR A 51 22.47 -15.81 3.20
CA TYR A 51 21.52 -15.27 4.18
C TYR A 51 20.20 -15.07 3.42
N SER A 52 19.38 -16.13 3.37
CA SER A 52 17.97 -16.02 3.03
C SER A 52 17.33 -15.21 4.15
N GLY A 53 17.38 -13.89 4.03
CA GLY A 53 16.56 -13.01 4.84
C GLY A 53 15.12 -13.33 4.53
N ALA A 54 14.50 -14.16 5.36
CA ALA A 54 13.05 -14.21 5.43
C ALA A 54 12.62 -12.82 5.90
N SER A 55 12.21 -11.97 4.96
CA SER A 55 11.42 -10.81 5.28
C SER A 55 10.17 -11.34 5.94
N VAL A 56 10.11 -11.26 7.28
CA VAL A 56 8.83 -11.27 7.96
C VAL A 56 8.04 -10.16 7.28
N ALA A 57 6.92 -10.53 6.65
CA ALA A 57 5.98 -9.54 6.17
C ALA A 57 5.55 -8.80 7.43
N ASP A 58 6.05 -7.57 7.62
CA ASP A 58 5.71 -6.77 8.77
C ASP A 58 4.20 -6.56 8.75
N SER A 59 3.50 -7.18 9.71
CA SER A 59 2.08 -6.93 9.94
C SER A 59 1.89 -5.44 10.22
N CYS A 60 0.74 -4.91 9.81
CA CYS A 60 0.36 -3.54 10.07
C CYS A 60 0.48 -3.22 11.56
N PRO A 61 0.91 -1.99 11.89
CA PRO A 61 1.16 -1.62 13.27
C PRO A 61 -0.14 -1.76 14.08
N PRO A 62 -0.07 -2.23 15.34
CA PRO A 62 -1.25 -2.45 16.15
C PRO A 62 -2.03 -1.14 16.37
N PRO A 63 -3.34 -1.26 16.66
CA PRO A 63 -4.22 -0.12 16.85
C PRO A 63 -3.81 0.70 18.09
N GLN A 64 -3.89 2.03 18.01
CA GLN A 64 -3.58 2.90 19.15
C GLN A 64 -4.77 3.04 20.11
N THR A 65 -5.97 3.12 19.55
CA THR A 65 -7.22 3.20 20.31
C THR A 65 -8.19 2.18 19.76
N LEU A 66 -8.96 1.55 20.64
CA LEU A 66 -10.00 0.60 20.28
C LEU A 66 -11.32 1.03 20.88
N SER A 67 -12.39 0.79 20.14
CA SER A 67 -13.74 0.82 20.69
C SER A 67 -13.88 -0.22 21.81
N PRO A 68 -14.92 -0.12 22.66
CA PRO A 68 -15.44 -1.29 23.35
C PRO A 68 -15.77 -2.43 22.35
N PRO A 69 -15.90 -3.69 22.80
CA PRO A 69 -16.32 -4.78 21.93
C PRO A 69 -17.66 -4.46 21.24
N LEU A 70 -17.69 -4.55 19.92
CA LEU A 70 -18.89 -4.32 19.10
C LEU A 70 -19.34 -5.64 18.48
N LYS A 71 -20.65 -5.81 18.32
CA LYS A 71 -21.22 -7.00 17.67
C LYS A 71 -21.49 -6.76 16.20
N LEU A 72 -20.81 -7.52 15.34
CA LEU A 72 -21.08 -7.57 13.91
C LEU A 72 -22.44 -8.19 13.65
N GLN A 73 -23.30 -7.48 12.92
CA GLN A 73 -24.57 -8.03 12.44
C GLN A 73 -24.39 -8.70 11.08
N ARG A 74 -23.77 -8.00 10.13
CA ARG A 74 -23.50 -8.51 8.77
C ARG A 74 -22.50 -7.67 8.01
N VAL A 75 -21.85 -8.30 7.03
CA VAL A 75 -21.05 -7.64 6.00
C VAL A 75 -21.96 -7.17 4.86
N ILE A 76 -21.93 -5.87 4.56
CA ILE A 76 -22.71 -5.26 3.47
C ILE A 76 -21.99 -5.48 2.14
N ASP A 77 -20.73 -5.06 2.06
CA ASP A 77 -19.80 -5.23 0.95
C ASP A 77 -18.36 -5.35 1.49
N GLY A 78 -17.33 -5.34 0.64
CA GLY A 78 -15.96 -5.63 1.04
C GLY A 78 -15.34 -4.59 1.99
N ASP A 79 -15.97 -3.44 2.16
CA ASP A 79 -15.45 -2.32 2.94
C ASP A 79 -16.54 -1.54 3.72
N THR A 80 -17.70 -2.16 3.91
CA THR A 80 -18.81 -1.67 4.74
C THR A 80 -19.45 -2.80 5.53
N VAL A 81 -19.63 -2.59 6.84
CA VAL A 81 -20.30 -3.55 7.74
C VAL A 81 -21.46 -2.90 8.50
N LYS A 82 -22.38 -3.74 8.99
CA LYS A 82 -23.50 -3.36 9.85
C LYS A 82 -23.28 -3.95 11.24
N LEU A 83 -23.47 -3.14 12.27
CA LEU A 83 -23.40 -3.53 13.67
C LEU A 83 -24.79 -3.85 14.22
N SER A 84 -24.83 -4.59 15.32
CA SER A 84 -26.09 -5.06 15.94
C SER A 84 -26.92 -3.95 16.57
N ASP A 85 -26.31 -2.81 16.92
CA ASP A 85 -26.99 -1.59 17.37
C ASP A 85 -27.65 -0.80 16.22
N GLY A 86 -27.53 -1.28 14.98
CA GLY A 86 -28.01 -0.59 13.80
C GLY A 86 -27.04 0.43 13.22
N SER A 87 -25.86 0.64 13.80
CA SER A 87 -24.82 1.49 13.23
C SER A 87 -24.17 0.83 12.01
N SER A 88 -23.74 1.62 11.03
CA SER A 88 -22.97 1.16 9.87
C SER A 88 -21.54 1.67 9.99
N VAL A 89 -20.56 0.86 9.60
CA VAL A 89 -19.14 1.24 9.60
C VAL A 89 -18.63 1.20 8.16
N ARG A 90 -17.99 2.28 7.74
CA ARG A 90 -17.26 2.39 6.48
C ARG A 90 -15.78 2.24 6.77
N LEU A 91 -15.20 1.18 6.22
CA LEU A 91 -13.79 0.86 6.44
C LEU A 91 -12.88 1.83 5.68
N THR A 92 -11.85 2.32 6.35
CA THR A 92 -10.89 3.29 5.80
C THR A 92 -9.54 2.66 5.52
N GLY A 93 -8.69 3.32 4.72
CA GLY A 93 -7.37 2.84 4.33
C GLY A 93 -7.36 1.94 3.10
N PHE A 94 -8.50 1.36 2.73
CA PHE A 94 -8.67 0.59 1.50
C PHE A 94 -10.07 0.77 0.93
N ASN A 95 -10.25 0.39 -0.34
CA ASN A 95 -11.54 0.40 -1.01
C ASN A 95 -11.76 -0.91 -1.77
N SER A 96 -12.94 -1.49 -1.61
CA SER A 96 -13.37 -2.67 -2.35
C SER A 96 -14.17 -2.29 -3.61
N PHE A 97 -14.35 -3.23 -4.54
CA PHE A 97 -15.28 -3.01 -5.65
C PHE A 97 -16.72 -3.06 -5.15
N GLU A 98 -17.62 -2.37 -5.85
CA GLU A 98 -19.01 -2.23 -5.42
C GLU A 98 -19.86 -3.41 -5.91
N LEU A 99 -20.79 -3.92 -5.10
CA LEU A 99 -21.70 -5.00 -5.54
C LEU A 99 -22.61 -4.59 -6.72
N LYS A 100 -22.83 -3.29 -6.89
CA LYS A 100 -23.57 -2.70 -8.02
C LYS A 100 -22.73 -2.52 -9.29
N ASP A 101 -21.39 -2.64 -9.24
CA ASP A 101 -20.54 -2.63 -10.42
C ASP A 101 -20.87 -3.80 -11.36
N SER A 102 -20.36 -3.82 -12.59
CA SER A 102 -20.56 -4.90 -13.58
C SER A 102 -19.27 -5.68 -13.87
N GLY A 103 -19.40 -6.79 -14.60
CA GLY A 103 -18.26 -7.59 -15.06
C GLY A 103 -17.37 -8.12 -13.94
N TRP A 104 -16.05 -8.09 -14.18
CA TRP A 104 -15.05 -8.57 -13.22
C TRP A 104 -15.08 -7.79 -11.89
N LYS A 105 -15.38 -6.48 -11.92
CA LYS A 105 -15.49 -5.65 -10.71
C LYS A 105 -16.54 -6.21 -9.75
N ARG A 106 -17.73 -6.55 -10.25
CA ARG A 106 -18.80 -7.19 -9.46
C ARG A 106 -18.37 -8.54 -8.88
N GLN A 107 -17.62 -9.32 -9.64
CA GLN A 107 -17.14 -10.63 -9.18
C GLN A 107 -16.16 -10.46 -8.00
N TYR A 108 -15.24 -9.50 -8.09
CA TYR A 108 -14.31 -9.20 -7.02
C TYR A 108 -14.96 -8.53 -5.82
N ALA A 109 -16.00 -7.71 -6.02
CA ALA A 109 -16.84 -7.20 -4.93
C ALA A 109 -17.45 -8.35 -4.10
N ARG A 110 -17.97 -9.39 -4.77
CA ARG A 110 -18.53 -10.58 -4.10
C ARG A 110 -17.45 -11.40 -3.38
N LYS A 111 -16.27 -11.58 -4.00
CA LYS A 111 -15.13 -12.25 -3.36
C LYS A 111 -14.66 -11.53 -2.12
N ALA A 112 -14.50 -10.20 -2.18
CA ALA A 112 -14.12 -9.38 -1.03
C ALA A 112 -15.15 -9.50 0.11
N ARG A 113 -16.45 -9.40 -0.20
CA ARG A 113 -17.51 -9.59 0.77
C ARG A 113 -17.49 -10.98 1.41
N SER A 114 -17.41 -12.03 0.61
CA SER A 114 -17.35 -13.41 1.11
C SER A 114 -16.14 -13.60 2.01
N ARG A 115 -14.96 -13.13 1.58
CA ARG A 115 -13.74 -13.24 2.35
C ARG A 115 -13.83 -12.50 3.68
N ALA A 116 -14.41 -11.31 3.69
CA ALA A 116 -14.67 -10.57 4.91
C ALA A 116 -15.61 -11.35 5.85
N GLN A 117 -16.67 -11.98 5.31
CA GLN A 117 -17.57 -12.83 6.12
C GLN A 117 -16.84 -14.03 6.72
N ASP A 118 -15.90 -14.63 5.99
CA ASP A 118 -15.18 -15.83 6.44
C ASP A 118 -14.17 -15.53 7.55
N VAL A 119 -13.55 -14.34 7.54
CA VAL A 119 -12.51 -13.98 8.52
C VAL A 119 -13.05 -13.21 9.72
N LEU A 120 -14.17 -12.51 9.56
CA LEU A 120 -14.73 -11.69 10.63
C LEU A 120 -15.36 -12.55 11.74
N SER A 121 -14.97 -12.28 12.97
CA SER A 121 -15.66 -12.79 14.17
C SER A 121 -16.96 -12.01 14.46
N GLU A 122 -17.84 -12.59 15.28
CA GLU A 122 -19.04 -11.89 15.77
C GLU A 122 -18.67 -10.64 16.58
N THR A 123 -17.60 -10.72 17.39
CA THR A 123 -17.08 -9.59 18.16
C THR A 123 -15.94 -8.92 17.40
N ILE A 124 -16.03 -7.60 17.20
CA ILE A 124 -15.07 -6.80 16.45
C ILE A 124 -14.74 -5.50 17.19
N PHE A 125 -13.65 -4.86 16.81
CA PHE A 125 -13.22 -3.58 17.35
C PHE A 125 -12.94 -2.57 16.23
N ILE A 126 -13.16 -1.30 16.50
CA ILE A 126 -12.93 -0.20 15.54
C ILE A 126 -11.81 0.70 16.05
N THR A 127 -10.91 1.10 15.14
CA THR A 127 -9.91 2.16 15.36
C THR A 127 -9.99 3.19 14.23
N PRO A 128 -9.68 4.48 14.46
CA PRO A 128 -9.53 5.10 15.76
C PRO A 128 -10.86 5.13 16.53
N TRP A 129 -10.77 5.19 17.86
CA TRP A 129 -11.89 5.45 18.74
C TRP A 129 -11.65 6.69 19.62
N PRO A 130 -12.62 7.60 19.78
CA PRO A 130 -13.95 7.61 19.16
C PRO A 130 -13.88 7.78 17.63
N ALA A 131 -14.73 7.02 16.91
CA ALA A 131 -14.78 7.07 15.46
C ALA A 131 -15.52 8.33 14.99
N SER A 132 -15.01 8.99 13.95
CA SER A 132 -15.74 10.05 13.25
C SER A 132 -16.86 9.45 12.39
N THR A 133 -17.76 10.29 11.90
CA THR A 133 -18.83 9.88 11.00
C THR A 133 -18.70 10.56 9.65
N ASP A 134 -19.05 9.84 8.58
CA ASP A 134 -19.21 10.47 7.28
C ASP A 134 -20.58 11.17 7.14
N ARG A 135 -20.78 11.87 6.01
CA ARG A 135 -22.03 12.56 5.68
C ARG A 135 -23.28 11.66 5.61
N TYR A 136 -23.11 10.34 5.60
CA TYR A 136 -24.21 9.35 5.59
C TYR A 136 -24.46 8.77 6.99
N GLY A 137 -23.75 9.26 8.01
CA GLY A 137 -23.86 8.79 9.39
C GLY A 137 -23.16 7.46 9.65
N ARG A 138 -22.25 7.01 8.76
CA ARG A 138 -21.48 5.79 8.98
C ARG A 138 -20.24 6.12 9.83
N LEU A 139 -19.94 5.28 10.81
CA LEU A 139 -18.68 5.34 11.54
C LEU A 139 -17.51 5.08 10.57
N LEU A 140 -16.44 5.86 10.69
CA LEU A 140 -15.22 5.71 9.90
C LEU A 140 -14.14 5.04 10.75
N GLY A 141 -13.58 3.94 10.27
CA GLY A 141 -12.46 3.29 10.96
C GLY A 141 -12.05 1.96 10.37
N ASN A 142 -10.97 1.38 10.90
CA ASN A 142 -10.44 0.08 10.56
C ASN A 142 -11.01 -0.97 11.53
N LEU A 143 -11.24 -2.18 11.02
CA LEU A 143 -11.88 -3.27 11.79
C LEU A 143 -10.84 -4.30 12.23
N TRP A 144 -10.77 -4.52 13.53
CA TRP A 144 -9.84 -5.44 14.19
C TRP A 144 -10.56 -6.61 14.88
N MET A 145 -9.92 -7.78 14.87
CA MET A 145 -10.34 -9.01 15.55
C MET A 145 -9.15 -9.55 16.35
N GLY A 146 -8.98 -9.06 17.58
CA GLY A 146 -7.71 -9.23 18.30
C GLY A 146 -6.59 -8.47 17.57
N GLU A 147 -5.53 -9.16 17.20
CA GLU A 147 -4.39 -8.58 16.44
C GLU A 147 -4.60 -8.60 14.92
N SER A 148 -5.65 -9.25 14.42
CA SER A 148 -5.91 -9.34 12.98
C SER A 148 -6.67 -8.11 12.47
N TYR A 149 -6.14 -7.47 11.42
CA TYR A 149 -6.80 -6.36 10.74
C TYR A 149 -7.40 -6.84 9.40
N LEU A 150 -8.71 -6.61 9.20
CA LEU A 150 -9.40 -7.02 7.97
C LEU A 150 -8.76 -6.46 6.69
N GLY A 151 -8.26 -5.23 6.74
CA GLY A 151 -7.63 -4.59 5.57
C GLY A 151 -6.38 -5.31 5.10
N GLU A 152 -5.58 -5.88 6.02
CA GLU A 152 -4.40 -6.68 5.66
C GLU A 152 -4.79 -7.86 4.79
N VAL A 153 -5.82 -8.59 5.21
CA VAL A 153 -6.31 -9.78 4.53
C VAL A 153 -6.78 -9.42 3.12
N LEU A 154 -7.68 -8.44 3.00
CA LEU A 154 -8.30 -8.11 1.72
C LEU A 154 -7.30 -7.51 0.74
N VAL A 155 -6.37 -6.66 1.21
CA VAL A 155 -5.36 -6.06 0.33
C VAL A 155 -4.29 -7.07 -0.06
N ALA A 156 -3.79 -7.89 0.87
CA ALA A 156 -2.80 -8.92 0.56
C ALA A 156 -3.31 -9.94 -0.45
N GLU A 157 -4.60 -10.30 -0.40
CA GLU A 157 -5.24 -11.21 -1.35
C GLU A 157 -5.64 -10.55 -2.68
N GLY A 158 -5.41 -9.23 -2.84
CA GLY A 158 -5.79 -8.48 -4.04
C GLY A 158 -7.30 -8.37 -4.23
N LEU A 159 -8.07 -8.31 -3.13
CA LEU A 159 -9.52 -8.16 -3.10
C LEU A 159 -9.95 -6.70 -2.82
N ALA A 160 -9.03 -5.87 -2.34
CA ALA A 160 -9.20 -4.44 -2.13
C ALA A 160 -7.96 -3.66 -2.59
N LEU A 161 -8.15 -2.36 -2.81
CA LEU A 161 -7.10 -1.43 -3.23
C LEU A 161 -6.81 -0.44 -2.09
N THR A 162 -5.54 -0.14 -1.81
CA THR A 162 -5.19 0.81 -0.75
C THR A 162 -5.62 2.22 -1.13
N VAL A 163 -6.15 2.97 -0.16
CA VAL A 163 -6.58 4.35 -0.34
C VAL A 163 -6.09 5.19 0.82
N SER A 164 -5.46 6.32 0.52
CA SER A 164 -5.05 7.30 1.50
C SER A 164 -6.02 8.48 1.51
N ILE A 165 -6.76 8.66 2.60
CA ILE A 165 -7.62 9.84 2.82
C ILE A 165 -7.20 10.47 4.15
N PRO A 166 -6.58 11.67 4.13
CA PRO A 166 -6.26 12.40 5.35
C PRO A 166 -7.50 12.66 6.23
N PRO A 167 -7.33 12.78 7.56
CA PRO A 167 -6.07 12.82 8.29
C PRO A 167 -5.53 11.44 8.71
N GLU A 168 -6.35 10.39 8.65
CA GLU A 168 -5.97 9.06 9.17
C GLU A 168 -5.27 8.23 8.09
N ASN A 169 -3.95 8.14 8.18
CA ASN A 169 -3.11 7.42 7.21
C ASN A 169 -2.12 6.44 7.86
N ARG A 170 -2.24 6.15 9.17
CA ARG A 170 -1.27 5.33 9.90
C ARG A 170 -1.06 3.94 9.27
N LEU A 171 -2.15 3.32 8.80
CA LEU A 171 -2.11 1.97 8.21
C LEU A 171 -1.78 1.96 6.72
N VAL A 172 -1.77 3.13 6.06
CA VAL A 172 -1.60 3.22 4.60
C VAL A 172 -0.24 2.67 4.16
N ALA A 173 0.83 2.95 4.90
CA ALA A 173 2.17 2.47 4.54
C ALA A 173 2.23 0.93 4.47
N CYS A 174 1.75 0.25 5.52
CA CYS A 174 1.68 -1.21 5.54
C CYS A 174 0.75 -1.76 4.44
N LEU A 175 -0.43 -1.16 4.25
CA LEU A 175 -1.36 -1.60 3.20
C LEU A 175 -0.74 -1.46 1.80
N LEU A 176 0.02 -0.38 1.54
CA LEU A 176 0.74 -0.22 0.28
C LEU A 176 1.75 -1.34 0.07
N ASP A 177 2.52 -1.71 1.10
CA ASP A 177 3.47 -2.82 1.01
C ASP A 177 2.78 -4.16 0.70
N LEU A 178 1.64 -4.42 1.33
CA LEU A 178 0.81 -5.61 1.06
C LEU A 178 0.24 -5.59 -0.36
N GLU A 179 -0.20 -4.42 -0.84
CA GLU A 179 -0.71 -4.26 -2.19
C GLU A 179 0.40 -4.49 -3.23
N TRP A 180 1.62 -3.98 -2.99
CA TRP A 180 2.78 -4.23 -3.83
C TRP A 180 3.12 -5.71 -3.92
N GLN A 181 3.10 -6.42 -2.78
CA GLN A 181 3.30 -7.87 -2.77
C GLN A 181 2.20 -8.60 -3.55
N ALA A 182 0.93 -8.19 -3.40
CA ALA A 182 -0.18 -8.75 -4.15
C ALA A 182 -0.05 -8.50 -5.65
N ARG A 183 0.44 -7.32 -6.06
CA ARG A 183 0.72 -6.95 -7.46
C ARG A 183 1.80 -7.84 -8.06
N ASP A 184 2.95 -7.95 -7.39
CA ASP A 184 4.09 -8.74 -7.86
C ASP A 184 3.73 -10.23 -8.00
N ALA A 185 3.00 -10.76 -7.01
CA ALA A 185 2.50 -12.13 -7.02
C ALA A 185 1.26 -12.34 -7.91
N LYS A 186 0.77 -11.31 -8.61
CA LYS A 186 -0.44 -11.34 -9.45
C LYS A 186 -1.66 -11.94 -8.73
N ARG A 187 -1.88 -11.57 -7.46
CA ARG A 187 -3.02 -12.05 -6.66
C ARG A 187 -4.29 -11.24 -6.95
N GLY A 188 -5.43 -11.91 -6.86
CA GLY A 188 -6.74 -11.28 -7.00
C GLY A 188 -6.87 -10.44 -8.28
N VAL A 189 -7.28 -9.17 -8.14
CA VAL A 189 -7.51 -8.27 -9.29
C VAL A 189 -6.24 -8.02 -10.12
N TRP A 190 -5.06 -8.19 -9.54
CA TRP A 190 -3.78 -8.01 -10.23
C TRP A 190 -3.49 -9.09 -11.27
N ALA A 191 -4.14 -10.26 -11.16
CA ALA A 191 -4.05 -11.32 -12.16
C ALA A 191 -4.70 -10.96 -13.50
N LEU A 192 -5.63 -9.99 -13.50
CA LEU A 192 -6.48 -9.71 -14.65
C LEU A 192 -5.81 -8.83 -15.72
N GLY A 193 -4.75 -8.10 -15.35
CA GLY A 193 -4.13 -7.11 -16.24
C GLY A 193 -5.05 -5.92 -16.59
N HIS A 194 -6.12 -5.68 -15.83
CA HIS A 194 -7.04 -4.57 -16.05
C HIS A 194 -6.69 -3.29 -15.26
N LEU A 195 -5.77 -3.37 -14.30
CA LEU A 195 -5.41 -2.26 -13.41
C LEU A 195 -3.91 -1.96 -13.47
N PRO A 196 -3.50 -0.69 -13.31
CA PRO A 196 -4.34 0.52 -13.36
C PRO A 196 -4.94 0.77 -14.77
N GLU A 197 -6.10 1.41 -14.85
CA GLU A 197 -6.68 1.85 -16.14
C GLU A 197 -6.11 3.24 -16.53
N SER A 198 -6.11 3.59 -17.81
CA SER A 198 -5.67 4.93 -18.26
C SER A 198 -6.60 6.04 -17.73
N ALA A 199 -6.02 7.16 -17.30
CA ALA A 199 -6.72 8.38 -16.94
C ALA A 199 -7.51 8.98 -18.13
N GLU A 200 -7.14 8.68 -19.37
CA GLU A 200 -7.88 9.12 -20.55
C GLU A 200 -9.25 8.43 -20.68
N ALA A 201 -9.38 7.21 -20.12
CA ALA A 201 -10.62 6.45 -20.14
C ALA A 201 -11.63 6.89 -19.07
N LEU A 202 -11.41 8.04 -18.43
CA LEU A 202 -12.31 8.60 -17.43
C LEU A 202 -13.66 9.01 -18.05
N ASN A 203 -14.72 8.34 -17.61
CA ASN A 203 -16.08 8.55 -18.13
C ASN A 203 -17.16 8.68 -17.03
N ARG A 204 -16.78 8.54 -15.76
CA ARG A 204 -17.67 8.63 -14.59
C ARG A 204 -16.90 9.11 -13.36
N GLY A 205 -17.60 9.57 -12.34
CA GLY A 205 -17.01 9.90 -11.03
C GLY A 205 -16.78 8.68 -10.12
N GLY A 206 -16.50 8.92 -8.84
CA GLY A 206 -16.28 7.88 -7.82
C GLY A 206 -14.83 7.40 -7.73
N PHE A 207 -14.58 6.43 -6.85
CA PHE A 207 -13.24 5.86 -6.66
C PHE A 207 -12.77 5.11 -7.92
N GLN A 208 -11.58 5.45 -8.40
CA GLN A 208 -10.98 4.85 -9.59
C GLN A 208 -9.47 4.75 -9.42
N HIS A 209 -8.91 3.59 -9.79
CA HIS A 209 -7.47 3.39 -9.86
C HIS A 209 -7.01 3.69 -11.28
N ARG A 210 -6.25 4.78 -11.44
CA ARG A 210 -5.88 5.35 -12.75
C ARG A 210 -4.38 5.62 -12.84
N VAL A 211 -3.85 5.56 -14.06
CA VAL A 211 -2.49 5.98 -14.40
C VAL A 211 -2.54 6.93 -15.60
N GLY A 212 -1.65 7.92 -15.63
CA GLY A 212 -1.53 8.85 -16.74
C GLY A 212 -0.27 9.69 -16.60
N ASP A 213 0.08 10.41 -17.66
CA ASP A 213 1.22 11.31 -17.66
C ASP A 213 0.87 12.62 -16.93
N ILE A 214 1.82 13.16 -16.17
CA ILE A 214 1.64 14.47 -15.54
C ILE A 214 1.71 15.53 -16.64
N THR A 215 0.59 16.19 -16.93
CA THR A 215 0.53 17.26 -17.93
C THR A 215 0.64 18.64 -17.30
N GLN A 216 0.20 18.80 -16.06
CA GLN A 216 0.29 20.07 -15.32
C GLN A 216 0.59 19.84 -13.84
N ILE A 217 1.37 20.74 -13.26
CA ILE A 217 1.57 20.88 -11.81
C ILE A 217 0.97 22.24 -11.44
N LEU A 218 -0.13 22.23 -10.69
CA LEU A 218 -0.86 23.46 -10.34
C LEU A 218 -0.31 24.09 -9.06
N ASP A 219 0.06 23.26 -8.09
CA ASP A 219 0.68 23.68 -6.83
C ASP A 219 1.45 22.50 -6.18
N ALA A 220 1.93 22.69 -4.95
CA ALA A 220 2.72 21.68 -4.23
C ALA A 220 1.98 20.37 -3.90
N LYS A 221 0.64 20.35 -4.01
CA LYS A 221 -0.22 19.20 -3.72
C LYS A 221 -1.05 18.78 -4.93
N THR A 222 -1.27 19.69 -5.87
CA THR A 222 -2.17 19.48 -6.99
C THR A 222 -1.42 19.28 -8.31
N LEU A 223 -1.73 18.17 -8.99
CA LEU A 223 -1.29 17.89 -10.36
C LEU A 223 -2.46 17.47 -11.26
N VAL A 224 -2.26 17.51 -12.58
CA VAL A 224 -3.21 17.03 -13.58
C VAL A 224 -2.57 15.89 -14.37
N LEU A 225 -3.29 14.76 -14.47
CA LEU A 225 -2.92 13.61 -15.28
C LEU A 225 -3.70 13.58 -16.59
N SER A 226 -2.98 13.40 -17.70
CA SER A 226 -3.50 13.27 -19.07
C SER A 226 -4.57 14.31 -19.42
N ASP A 227 -4.43 15.55 -18.94
CA ASP A 227 -5.39 16.66 -19.10
C ASP A 227 -6.84 16.37 -18.66
N ARG A 228 -7.05 15.32 -17.87
CA ARG A 228 -8.39 14.84 -17.48
C ARG A 228 -8.59 14.73 -15.98
N LEU A 229 -7.55 14.32 -15.24
CA LEU A 229 -7.67 13.98 -13.83
C LEU A 229 -6.84 14.92 -12.96
N ARG A 230 -7.53 15.77 -12.21
CA ARG A 230 -6.88 16.53 -11.13
C ARG A 230 -6.68 15.63 -9.91
N VAL A 231 -5.44 15.48 -9.47
CA VAL A 231 -5.04 14.76 -8.25
C VAL A 231 -4.55 15.80 -7.24
N MET A 232 -4.94 15.64 -5.97
CA MET A 232 -4.64 16.57 -4.87
C MET A 232 -3.99 15.84 -3.70
#